data_AF-A0A3B8IZL1-F1
#
_entry.id   AF-A0A3B8IZL1-F1
#
_cell.length_a   1.000
_cell.length_b   1.000
_cell.length_c   1.000
_cell.angle_alpha   90.00
_cell.angle_beta   90.00
_cell.angle_gamma   90.00
#
_symmetry.space_group_name_H-M   'P 1'
#
loop_
_entity.id
_entity.type
_entity.pdbx_description
1 polymer ?
#
loop_
_entity_poly.entity_id
_entity_poly.type
_entity_poly.pdbx_seq_one_letter_code
_entity_poly.pdbx_strand_id
1 'polypeptide(L)'
;FGYSGEGYEYLRRALEVKYQQDFRTLAQRYVFAPLSMERTYLSWQPNLATNQYAGEFDATGQAYEVTKTEPNAADDLITTLADLGHFCESVLGSLPNQKEFYSSQVSPRPGLTFTHGWVRMNDLPNGEYALLSAGSDQGVNALMVLLPESGRGMIALTNGDGGRAVVMKLLAATLGDAGEEILSRF
;
A
#
# COMPACT_ATOMS: atom_id res chain seq x y z
N PHE A 1 -18.26 3.78 10.79
CA PHE A 1 -17.27 3.75 9.70
C PHE A 1 -17.31 2.37 9.08
N GLY A 2 -17.31 2.27 7.74
CA GLY A 2 -17.19 1.00 7.03
C GLY A 2 -16.18 1.17 5.90
N TYR A 3 -15.12 0.37 5.90
CA TYR A 3 -14.14 0.37 4.82
C TYR A 3 -14.78 -0.22 3.55
N SER A 4 -14.69 0.50 2.43
CA SER A 4 -15.27 0.06 1.16
C SER A 4 -14.41 0.52 -0.01
N GLY A 5 -14.08 -0.41 -0.91
CA GLY A 5 -13.39 -0.11 -2.16
C GLY A 5 -14.19 0.82 -3.08
N GLU A 6 -15.53 0.82 -2.99
CA GLU A 6 -16.39 1.68 -3.80
C GLU A 6 -16.08 3.17 -3.60
N GLY A 7 -15.68 3.56 -2.38
CA GLY A 7 -15.30 4.96 -2.10
C GLY A 7 -14.12 5.42 -2.95
N TYR A 8 -13.12 4.55 -3.14
CA TYR A 8 -11.98 4.83 -4.00
C TYR A 8 -12.39 4.86 -5.48
N GLU A 9 -13.31 4.01 -5.90
CA GLU A 9 -13.86 4.03 -7.27
C GLU A 9 -14.68 5.30 -7.58
N TYR A 10 -15.45 5.80 -6.61
CA TYR A 10 -16.12 7.10 -6.74
C TYR A 10 -15.11 8.23 -6.87
N LEU A 11 -14.03 8.22 -6.07
CA LEU A 11 -12.95 9.20 -6.18
C LEU A 11 -12.27 9.11 -7.55
N ARG A 12 -11.96 7.91 -8.04
CA ARG A 12 -11.42 7.68 -9.38
C ARG A 12 -12.26 8.35 -10.45
N ARG A 13 -13.56 8.05 -10.48
CA ARG A 13 -14.49 8.64 -11.46
C ARG A 13 -14.56 10.16 -11.35
N ALA A 14 -14.58 10.71 -10.14
CA ALA A 14 -14.57 12.15 -9.93
C ALA A 14 -13.29 12.82 -10.47
N LEU A 15 -12.13 12.18 -10.29
CA LEU A 15 -10.87 12.64 -10.86
C LEU A 15 -10.90 12.57 -12.40
N GLU A 16 -11.35 11.46 -12.97
CA GLU A 16 -11.45 11.31 -14.44
C GLU A 16 -12.35 12.38 -15.06
N VAL A 17 -13.51 12.66 -14.46
CA VAL A 17 -14.43 13.72 -14.90
C VAL A 17 -13.79 15.10 -14.74
N LYS A 18 -13.13 15.38 -13.62
CA LYS A 18 -12.53 16.70 -13.37
C LYS A 18 -11.39 17.01 -14.33
N TYR A 19 -10.53 16.03 -14.59
CA TYR A 19 -9.33 16.22 -15.41
C TYR A 19 -9.52 15.87 -16.88
N GLN A 20 -10.63 15.21 -17.23
CA GLN A 20 -10.90 14.71 -18.59
C GLN A 20 -9.78 13.78 -19.09
N GLN A 21 -9.23 12.98 -18.19
CA GLN A 21 -8.16 12.01 -18.44
C GLN A 21 -8.46 10.73 -17.69
N ASP A 22 -8.13 9.57 -18.24
CA ASP A 22 -8.31 8.29 -17.56
C ASP A 22 -7.38 8.16 -16.34
N PHE A 23 -7.76 7.30 -15.39
CA PHE A 23 -7.01 7.13 -14.15
C PHE A 23 -5.56 6.66 -14.35
N ARG A 24 -5.28 5.85 -15.39
CA ARG A 24 -3.90 5.41 -15.70
C ARG A 24 -3.04 6.61 -16.08
N THR A 25 -3.55 7.48 -16.93
CA THR A 25 -2.88 8.73 -17.32
C THR A 25 -2.62 9.63 -16.11
N LEU A 26 -3.59 9.75 -15.19
CA LEU A 26 -3.45 10.55 -13.98
C LEU A 26 -2.38 9.97 -13.04
N ALA A 27 -2.43 8.68 -12.73
CA ALA A 27 -1.45 8.02 -11.88
C ALA A 27 -0.03 8.09 -12.46
N GLN A 28 0.11 7.88 -13.78
CA GLN A 28 1.40 8.02 -14.46
C GLN A 28 1.97 9.43 -14.31
N ARG A 29 1.13 10.46 -14.52
CA ARG A 29 1.56 11.86 -14.50
C ARG A 29 1.92 12.36 -13.11
N TYR A 30 1.11 12.01 -12.10
CA TYR A 30 1.20 12.61 -10.78
C TYR A 30 1.95 11.76 -9.75
N VAL A 31 2.10 10.46 -9.99
CA VAL A 31 2.72 9.53 -9.04
C VAL A 31 3.87 8.76 -9.69
N PHE A 32 3.59 7.95 -10.72
CA PHE A 32 4.59 6.98 -11.18
C PHE A 32 5.80 7.63 -11.86
N ALA A 33 5.59 8.54 -12.82
CA ALA A 33 6.71 9.21 -13.49
C ALA A 33 7.52 10.12 -12.54
N PRO A 34 6.91 10.97 -11.69
CA PRO A 34 7.68 11.79 -10.75
C PRO A 34 8.50 11.00 -9.73
N LEU A 35 8.08 9.77 -9.40
CA LEU A 35 8.73 8.91 -8.41
C LEU A 35 9.54 7.77 -9.04
N SER A 36 9.75 7.79 -10.35
CA SER A 36 10.48 6.74 -11.08
C SER A 36 9.95 5.32 -10.86
N MET A 37 8.63 5.17 -10.69
CA MET A 37 7.95 3.89 -10.55
C MET A 37 7.64 3.27 -11.93
N GLU A 38 8.69 2.95 -12.69
CA GLU A 38 8.58 2.53 -14.09
C GLU A 38 7.99 1.13 -14.28
N ARG A 39 7.88 0.35 -13.20
CA ARG A 39 7.41 -1.03 -13.19
C ARG A 39 6.13 -1.18 -12.34
N THR A 40 5.33 -0.12 -12.32
CA THR A 40 4.05 -0.06 -11.61
C THR A 40 2.90 0.18 -12.58
N TYR A 41 1.85 -0.64 -12.46
CA TYR A 41 0.73 -0.67 -13.39
C TYR A 41 -0.58 -0.86 -12.63
N LEU A 42 -1.60 -0.08 -12.99
CA LEU A 42 -2.95 -0.20 -12.42
C LEU A 42 -3.79 -1.35 -13.03
N SER A 43 -3.22 -2.11 -13.94
CA SER A 43 -3.90 -3.21 -14.66
C SER A 43 -2.85 -4.05 -15.39
N TRP A 44 -3.20 -5.29 -15.74
CA TRP A 44 -2.33 -6.19 -16.48
C TRP A 44 -1.80 -5.55 -17.77
N GLN A 45 -0.48 -5.61 -18.00
CA GLN A 45 0.12 -5.11 -19.24
C GLN A 45 0.38 -6.26 -20.23
N PRO A 46 0.01 -6.12 -21.52
CA PRO A 46 0.25 -7.17 -22.52
C PRO A 46 1.72 -7.60 -22.65
N ASN A 47 2.66 -6.70 -22.37
CA ASN A 47 4.11 -6.92 -22.40
C ASN A 47 4.71 -7.30 -21.03
N LEU A 48 3.90 -7.42 -19.96
CA LEU A 48 4.38 -7.99 -18.71
C LEU A 48 4.63 -9.47 -18.94
N ALA A 49 5.90 -9.82 -19.18
CA ALA A 49 6.29 -11.21 -19.36
C ALA A 49 5.96 -11.98 -18.08
N THR A 50 5.34 -13.17 -18.20
CA THR A 50 4.92 -13.97 -17.05
C THR A 50 6.08 -14.35 -16.13
N ASN A 51 7.32 -14.40 -16.64
CA ASN A 51 8.52 -14.64 -15.84
C ASN A 51 8.97 -13.44 -14.99
N GLN A 52 8.35 -12.26 -15.15
CA GLN A 52 8.55 -11.07 -14.33
C GLN A 52 7.45 -10.89 -13.29
N TYR A 53 6.38 -11.68 -13.37
CA TYR A 53 5.30 -11.69 -12.40
C TYR A 53 5.52 -12.80 -11.38
N ALA A 54 5.42 -12.49 -10.10
CA ALA A 54 5.69 -13.45 -9.04
C ALA A 54 4.62 -14.55 -8.95
N GLY A 55 3.43 -14.32 -9.52
CA GLY A 55 2.26 -15.19 -9.37
C GLY A 55 1.71 -15.18 -7.95
N GLU A 56 0.61 -15.87 -7.75
CA GLU A 56 -0.09 -16.03 -6.48
C GLU A 56 -0.27 -17.52 -6.21
N PHE A 57 0.02 -17.97 -4.99
CA PHE A 57 0.02 -19.40 -4.67
C PHE A 57 -0.85 -19.72 -3.46
N ASP A 58 -1.57 -20.83 -3.54
CA ASP A 58 -2.33 -21.35 -2.42
C ASP A 58 -1.41 -21.93 -1.32
N ALA A 59 -1.99 -22.35 -0.21
CA ALA A 59 -1.27 -22.96 0.91
C ALA A 59 -0.48 -24.24 0.56
N THR A 60 -0.73 -24.88 -0.58
CA THR A 60 -0.02 -26.07 -1.07
C THR A 60 1.09 -25.75 -2.06
N GLY A 61 1.22 -24.48 -2.48
CA GLY A 61 2.16 -24.04 -3.51
C GLY A 61 1.62 -24.20 -4.93
N GLN A 62 0.32 -24.43 -5.11
CA GLN A 62 -0.32 -24.42 -6.40
C GLN A 62 -0.66 -22.98 -6.80
N ALA A 63 -0.32 -22.60 -8.04
CA ALA A 63 -0.61 -21.27 -8.55
C ALA A 63 -2.12 -21.07 -8.76
N TYR A 64 -2.62 -19.90 -8.38
CA TYR A 64 -3.93 -19.40 -8.77
C TYR A 64 -3.94 -18.93 -10.23
N GLU A 65 -5.14 -18.81 -10.80
CA GLU A 65 -5.31 -18.23 -12.13
C GLU A 65 -5.19 -16.70 -12.05
N VAL A 66 -4.29 -16.13 -12.84
CA VAL A 66 -4.11 -14.68 -12.90
C VAL A 66 -5.32 -14.05 -13.59
N THR A 67 -6.11 -13.29 -12.83
CA THR A 67 -7.25 -12.55 -13.37
C THR A 67 -6.77 -11.21 -13.94
N LYS A 68 -7.14 -10.90 -15.17
CA LYS A 68 -6.80 -9.63 -15.83
C LYS A 68 -7.98 -8.67 -15.72
N THR A 69 -7.83 -7.64 -14.90
CA THR A 69 -8.88 -6.65 -14.63
C THR A 69 -8.58 -5.30 -15.27
N GLU A 70 -9.63 -4.50 -15.47
CA GLU A 70 -9.49 -3.06 -15.72
C GLU A 70 -9.03 -2.34 -14.45
N PRO A 71 -8.49 -1.11 -14.54
CA PRO A 71 -8.03 -0.37 -13.39
C PRO A 71 -9.08 -0.24 -12.29
N ASN A 72 -8.69 -0.68 -11.10
CA ASN A 72 -9.44 -0.55 -9.87
C ASN A 72 -8.68 0.41 -8.95
N ALA A 73 -9.31 1.49 -8.50
CA ALA A 73 -8.66 2.43 -7.58
C ALA A 73 -8.56 1.89 -6.14
N ALA A 74 -9.25 0.80 -5.83
CA ALA A 74 -9.18 0.14 -4.54
C ALA A 74 -8.19 -1.03 -4.51
N ASP A 75 -7.78 -1.56 -5.66
CA ASP A 75 -7.07 -2.85 -5.74
C ASP A 75 -6.27 -3.07 -7.04
N ASP A 76 -5.69 -4.26 -7.21
CA ASP A 76 -5.06 -4.76 -8.45
C ASP A 76 -3.80 -3.98 -8.91
N LEU A 77 -3.12 -3.26 -8.01
CA LEU A 77 -1.86 -2.62 -8.34
C LEU A 77 -0.75 -3.66 -8.54
N ILE A 78 -0.21 -3.74 -9.75
CA ILE A 78 0.97 -4.54 -10.07
C ILE A 78 2.19 -3.64 -9.90
N THR A 79 3.14 -4.02 -9.05
CA THR A 79 4.31 -3.17 -8.73
C THR A 79 5.54 -4.01 -8.36
N THR A 80 6.64 -3.35 -8.03
CA THR A 80 7.86 -3.97 -7.52
C THR A 80 8.23 -3.41 -6.16
N LEU A 81 9.08 -4.14 -5.42
CA LEU A 81 9.61 -3.65 -4.16
C LEU A 81 10.41 -2.33 -4.34
N ALA A 82 11.12 -2.17 -5.45
CA ALA A 82 11.89 -0.96 -5.74
C ALA A 82 10.98 0.26 -5.96
N ASP A 83 9.93 0.11 -6.77
CA ASP A 83 8.95 1.17 -7.03
C ASP A 83 8.19 1.56 -5.76
N LEU A 84 7.74 0.58 -4.97
CA LEU A 84 7.12 0.87 -3.66
C LEU A 84 8.11 1.53 -2.69
N GLY A 85 9.40 1.21 -2.80
CA GLY A 85 10.48 1.89 -2.09
C GLY A 85 10.47 3.39 -2.38
N HIS A 86 10.52 3.78 -3.66
CA HIS A 86 10.45 5.19 -4.07
C HIS A 86 9.15 5.86 -3.60
N PHE A 87 8.02 5.15 -3.67
CA PHE A 87 6.76 5.67 -3.14
C PHE A 87 6.82 5.95 -1.63
N CYS A 88 7.32 4.98 -0.85
CA CYS A 88 7.43 5.09 0.61
C CYS A 88 8.43 6.17 1.04
N GLU A 89 9.57 6.28 0.35
CA GLU A 89 10.54 7.37 0.55
C GLU A 89 9.88 8.73 0.32
N SER A 90 9.06 8.85 -0.73
CA SER A 90 8.33 10.08 -1.00
C SER A 90 7.31 10.40 0.09
N VAL A 91 6.54 9.38 0.54
CA VAL A 91 5.62 9.54 1.67
C VAL A 91 6.36 10.05 2.91
N LEU A 92 7.56 9.53 3.20
CA LEU A 92 8.37 9.92 4.37
C LEU A 92 8.97 11.33 4.26
N GLY A 93 9.32 11.82 3.07
CA GLY A 93 10.14 13.04 2.96
C GLY A 93 9.78 14.08 1.90
N SER A 94 9.14 13.69 0.79
CA SER A 94 9.01 14.58 -0.38
C SER A 94 7.59 14.74 -0.92
N LEU A 95 6.58 14.21 -0.24
CA LEU A 95 5.21 14.31 -0.70
C LEU A 95 4.72 15.77 -0.72
N PRO A 96 4.13 16.24 -1.82
CA PRO A 96 3.43 17.52 -1.85
C PRO A 96 2.31 17.53 -0.80
N ASN A 97 2.22 18.59 0.02
CA ASN A 97 1.24 18.70 1.11
C ASN A 97 1.26 17.53 2.10
N GLN A 98 2.45 17.01 2.45
CA GLN A 98 2.63 15.90 3.40
C GLN A 98 1.80 16.03 4.69
N LYS A 99 1.71 17.24 5.26
CA LYS A 99 0.90 17.50 6.47
C LYS A 99 -0.58 17.13 6.26
N GLU A 100 -1.13 17.40 5.09
CA GLU A 100 -2.51 17.04 4.75
C GLU A 100 -2.64 15.54 4.50
N PHE A 101 -1.64 14.92 3.88
CA PHE A 101 -1.63 13.47 3.70
C PHE A 101 -1.66 12.71 5.03
N TYR A 102 -1.00 13.25 6.06
CA TYR A 102 -0.97 12.69 7.42
C TYR A 102 -2.16 13.12 8.28
N SER A 103 -3.01 14.02 7.79
CA SER A 103 -4.10 14.58 8.58
C SER A 103 -5.16 13.51 8.87
N SER A 104 -5.64 13.50 10.11
CA SER A 104 -6.71 12.59 10.54
C SER A 104 -8.00 12.93 9.80
N GLN A 105 -8.54 11.96 9.05
CA GLN A 105 -9.82 12.09 8.37
C GLN A 105 -10.95 11.48 9.21
N VAL A 106 -10.75 10.23 9.67
CA VAL A 106 -11.74 9.50 10.47
C VAL A 106 -11.04 8.70 11.57
N SER A 107 -11.48 8.85 12.82
CA SER A 107 -10.99 8.07 13.95
C SER A 107 -11.98 6.97 14.31
N PRO A 108 -11.78 5.71 13.86
CA PRO A 108 -12.67 4.60 14.21
C PRO A 108 -12.57 4.20 15.69
N ARG A 109 -11.42 4.41 16.32
CA ARG A 109 -11.17 4.15 17.75
C ARG A 109 -9.99 4.99 18.27
N PRO A 110 -9.85 5.21 19.59
CA PRO A 110 -8.72 5.94 20.15
C PRO A 110 -7.37 5.37 19.69
N GLY A 111 -6.41 6.27 19.37
CA GLY A 111 -5.06 5.90 18.93
C GLY A 111 -4.93 5.45 17.47
N LEU A 112 -6.04 5.28 16.73
CA LEU A 112 -6.02 4.87 15.32
C LEU A 112 -6.92 5.78 14.48
N THR A 113 -6.38 6.32 13.38
CA THR A 113 -7.14 7.15 12.44
C THR A 113 -6.87 6.72 11.01
N PHE A 114 -7.87 6.82 10.15
CA PHE A 114 -7.64 6.86 8.71
C PHE A 114 -7.21 8.26 8.31
N THR A 115 -6.25 8.33 7.40
CA THR A 115 -5.82 9.53 6.69
C THR A 115 -6.24 9.41 5.22
N HIS A 116 -5.54 10.06 4.29
CA HIS A 116 -5.75 9.90 2.86
C HIS A 116 -5.21 8.55 2.34
N GLY A 117 -5.97 7.48 2.55
CA GLY A 117 -5.65 6.13 2.04
C GLY A 117 -4.72 5.30 2.93
N TRP A 118 -4.36 5.81 4.11
CA TRP A 118 -3.50 5.14 5.08
C TRP A 118 -4.15 5.07 6.45
N VAL A 119 -3.70 4.14 7.29
CA VAL A 119 -4.01 4.11 8.71
C VAL A 119 -2.85 4.75 9.46
N ARG A 120 -3.12 5.75 10.29
CA ARG A 120 -2.17 6.32 11.23
C ARG A 120 -2.40 5.77 12.63
N MET A 121 -1.37 5.22 13.23
CA MET A 121 -1.34 4.71 14.61
C MET A 121 -0.45 5.60 15.46
N ASN A 122 -1.04 6.26 16.46
CA ASN A 122 -0.34 7.24 17.30
C ASN A 122 0.25 6.60 18.55
N ASP A 123 1.03 7.39 19.29
CA ASP A 123 1.50 7.06 20.64
C ASP A 123 2.28 5.74 20.65
N LEU A 124 3.23 5.59 19.71
CA LEU A 124 4.17 4.48 19.68
C LEU A 124 5.41 4.79 20.54
N PRO A 125 6.20 3.77 20.95
CA PRO A 125 7.42 3.97 21.71
C PRO A 125 8.38 4.96 21.05
N ASN A 126 9.22 5.60 21.87
CA ASN A 126 10.21 6.59 21.42
C ASN A 126 9.64 7.85 20.75
N GLY A 127 8.35 8.15 20.98
CA GLY A 127 7.68 9.33 20.42
C GLY A 127 7.21 9.14 18.97
N GLU A 128 7.23 7.90 18.48
CA GLU A 128 6.87 7.57 17.11
C GLU A 128 5.35 7.59 16.88
N TYR A 129 4.98 7.64 15.60
CA TYR A 129 3.69 7.17 15.11
C TYR A 129 3.94 6.42 13.79
N ALA A 130 3.02 5.54 13.42
CA ALA A 130 3.14 4.77 12.19
C ALA A 130 2.07 5.15 11.17
N LEU A 131 2.45 5.10 9.89
CA LEU A 131 1.53 5.03 8.76
C LEU A 131 1.53 3.60 8.22
N LEU A 132 0.36 2.99 8.11
CA LEU A 132 0.17 1.62 7.68
C LEU A 132 -0.73 1.57 6.44
N SER A 133 -0.33 0.75 5.48
CA SER A 133 -1.16 0.34 4.35
C SER A 133 -0.97 -1.15 4.15
N ALA A 134 -2.07 -1.90 4.14
CA ALA A 134 -2.09 -3.34 3.99
C ALA A 134 -3.04 -3.72 2.86
N GLY A 135 -2.66 -4.75 2.11
CA GLY A 135 -3.46 -5.33 1.03
C GLY A 135 -3.31 -6.85 1.04
N SER A 136 -4.36 -7.56 0.63
CA SER A 136 -4.34 -9.01 0.56
C SER A 136 -5.40 -9.52 -0.41
N ASP A 137 -4.99 -10.48 -1.25
CA ASP A 137 -5.86 -11.30 -2.07
C ASP A 137 -5.47 -12.77 -1.92
N GLN A 138 -6.13 -13.65 -2.67
CA GLN A 138 -5.77 -15.06 -2.73
C GLN A 138 -4.31 -15.21 -3.14
N GLY A 139 -3.53 -15.91 -2.32
CA GLY A 139 -2.11 -16.14 -2.60
C GLY A 139 -1.23 -14.90 -2.65
N VAL A 140 -1.63 -13.75 -2.12
CA VAL A 140 -0.78 -12.55 -2.07
C VAL A 140 -1.06 -11.66 -0.86
N ASN A 141 -0.01 -11.13 -0.24
CA ASN A 141 -0.14 -10.16 0.85
C ASN A 141 0.92 -9.06 0.69
N ALA A 142 0.51 -7.83 0.97
CA ALA A 142 1.35 -6.64 1.00
C ALA A 142 1.16 -5.89 2.33
N LEU A 143 2.26 -5.44 2.92
CA LEU A 143 2.25 -4.54 4.07
C LEU A 143 3.33 -3.48 3.91
N MET A 144 2.93 -2.22 4.09
CA MET A 144 3.82 -1.09 4.24
C MET A 144 3.59 -0.48 5.61
N VAL A 145 4.68 -0.30 6.37
CA VAL A 145 4.67 0.42 7.65
C VAL A 145 5.79 1.44 7.64
N LEU A 146 5.44 2.70 7.84
CA LEU A 146 6.37 3.83 7.82
C LEU A 146 6.34 4.53 9.17
N LEU A 147 7.52 4.91 9.68
CA LEU A 147 7.73 5.65 10.93
C LEU A 147 8.31 7.03 10.59
N PRO A 148 7.47 8.08 10.42
CA PRO A 148 7.93 9.36 9.92
C PRO A 148 8.93 10.08 10.83
N GLU A 149 8.85 9.92 12.16
CA GLU A 149 9.75 10.64 13.08
C GLU A 149 11.19 10.15 12.97
N SER A 150 11.41 8.83 12.79
CA SER A 150 12.76 8.27 12.57
C SER A 150 13.15 8.10 11.09
N GLY A 151 12.22 8.30 10.16
CA GLY A 151 12.45 8.05 8.73
C GLY A 151 12.64 6.56 8.38
N ARG A 152 12.28 5.65 9.29
CA ARG A 152 12.36 4.19 9.07
C ARG A 152 11.09 3.66 8.45
N GLY A 153 11.17 2.50 7.81
CA GLY A 153 10.00 1.83 7.28
C GLY A 153 10.28 0.37 6.91
N MET A 154 9.20 -0.36 6.65
CA MET A 154 9.21 -1.73 6.18
C MET A 154 8.19 -1.87 5.06
N ILE A 155 8.60 -2.56 3.99
CA ILE A 155 7.72 -3.02 2.92
C ILE A 155 7.90 -4.53 2.85
N ALA A 156 6.82 -5.28 2.89
CA ALA A 156 6.83 -6.73 2.77
C ALA A 156 5.78 -7.18 1.77
N LEU A 157 6.22 -7.93 0.75
CA LEU A 157 5.39 -8.55 -0.27
C LEU A 157 5.58 -10.06 -0.21
N THR A 158 4.50 -10.82 -0.21
CA THR A 158 4.52 -12.28 -0.23
C THR A 158 3.50 -12.79 -1.22
N ASN A 159 3.82 -13.87 -1.92
CA ASN A 159 2.97 -14.50 -2.94
C ASN A 159 2.42 -15.86 -2.48
N GLY A 160 1.97 -15.98 -1.23
CA GLY A 160 1.29 -17.19 -0.79
C GLY A 160 0.26 -16.93 0.31
N ASP A 161 -0.71 -17.82 0.45
CA ASP A 161 -1.76 -17.74 1.49
C ASP A 161 -1.19 -17.66 2.91
N GLY A 162 -0.05 -18.31 3.17
CA GLY A 162 0.66 -18.24 4.44
C GLY A 162 1.43 -16.92 4.69
N GLY A 163 1.45 -16.03 3.70
CA GLY A 163 2.30 -14.83 3.66
C GLY A 163 2.07 -13.88 4.82
N ARG A 164 0.82 -13.66 5.23
CA ARG A 164 0.49 -12.75 6.34
C ARG A 164 1.21 -13.09 7.64
N ALA A 165 1.32 -14.37 7.98
CA ALA A 165 2.00 -14.79 9.20
C ALA A 165 3.51 -14.49 9.17
N VAL A 166 4.12 -14.56 7.98
CA VAL A 166 5.53 -14.19 7.78
C VAL A 166 5.69 -12.68 7.91
N VAL A 167 4.85 -11.91 7.22
CA VAL A 167 4.87 -10.44 7.25
C VAL A 167 4.72 -9.89 8.67
N MET A 168 3.80 -10.43 9.47
CA MET A 168 3.62 -9.99 10.86
C MET A 168 4.84 -10.27 11.74
N LYS A 169 5.54 -11.40 11.54
CA LYS A 169 6.78 -11.70 12.27
C LYS A 169 7.92 -10.75 11.89
N LEU A 170 7.99 -10.36 10.61
CA LEU A 170 9.00 -9.41 10.14
C LEU A 170 8.80 -8.02 10.73
N LEU A 171 7.57 -7.63 11.05
CA LEU A 171 7.26 -6.31 11.59
C LEU A 171 8.01 -6.03 12.90
N ALA A 172 7.91 -6.92 13.89
CA ALA A 172 8.64 -6.79 15.16
C ALA A 172 10.16 -6.87 14.94
N ALA A 173 10.61 -7.83 14.13
CA ALA A 173 12.03 -8.03 13.86
C ALA A 173 12.70 -6.81 13.17
N THR A 174 11.94 -6.06 12.37
CA THR A 174 12.46 -4.94 11.57
C THR A 174 12.32 -3.60 12.28
N LEU A 175 11.20 -3.37 12.98
CA LEU A 175 10.88 -2.07 13.58
C LEU A 175 11.08 -2.02 15.11
N GLY A 176 11.49 -3.13 15.74
CA GLY A 176 11.75 -3.21 17.19
C GLY A 176 10.50 -2.91 18.01
N ASP A 177 10.65 -2.17 19.12
CA ASP A 177 9.56 -1.81 20.03
C ASP A 177 8.33 -1.20 19.33
N ALA A 178 8.55 -0.39 18.29
CA ALA A 178 7.45 0.16 17.50
C ALA A 178 6.70 -0.93 16.74
N GLY A 179 7.41 -1.90 16.17
CA GLY A 179 6.80 -3.07 15.51
C GLY A 179 6.04 -3.96 16.49
N GLU A 180 6.60 -4.20 17.69
CA GLU A 180 5.93 -4.97 18.75
C GLU A 180 4.64 -4.29 19.22
N GLU A 181 4.66 -2.98 19.44
CA GLU A 181 3.48 -2.23 19.85
C GLU A 181 2.41 -2.13 18.76
N ILE A 182 2.82 -2.04 17.49
CA ILE A 182 1.87 -2.12 16.38
C ILE A 182 1.18 -3.50 16.36
N LEU A 183 1.92 -4.59 16.54
CA LEU A 183 1.36 -5.94 16.58
C LEU A 183 0.40 -6.16 17.74
N SER A 184 0.68 -5.58 18.92
CA SER A 184 -0.15 -5.74 20.12
C SER A 184 -1.55 -5.11 19.97
N ARG A 185 -1.72 -4.20 19.00
CA ARG A 185 -2.95 -3.44 18.77
C ARG A 185 -3.83 -4.00 17.65
N PHE A 186 -3.40 -5.08 17.00
CA PHE A 186 -4.17 -5.80 15.99
C PHE A 186 -5.05 -6.90 16.59
#